data_AF-A0A1F9QJ45-F1
#
_entry.id   AF-A0A1F9QJ45-F1
#
_cell.length_a   1.000
_cell.length_b   1.000
_cell.length_c   1.000
_cell.angle_alpha   90.00
_cell.angle_beta   90.00
_cell.angle_gamma   90.00
#
_symmetry.space_group_name_H-M   'P 1'
#
loop_
_entity.id
_entity.type
_entity.pdbx_description
1 polymer ?
#
loop_
_entity_poly.entity_id
_entity_poly.type
_entity_poly.pdbx_seq_one_letter_code
_entity_poly.pdbx_strand_id
1 'polypeptide(L)'
;MSEPKEALGMIETKGFIGMIEASDAMSKAAKVRLLGYEKIGSGYVTTMCVGEVGAVRAAVEAGAAAAQKAGELVGMHVIPRPADELDKYLAKISVKA
;
A
#
# COMPACT_ATOMS: atom_id res chain seq x y z
N MET A 1 16.41 -22.33 -1.21
CA MET A 1 16.24 -20.98 -1.77
C MET A 1 14.99 -20.41 -1.12
N SER A 2 15.07 -19.31 -0.39
CA SER A 2 13.88 -18.59 0.07
C SER A 2 13.12 -18.08 -1.15
N GLU A 3 11.79 -18.13 -1.12
CA GLU A 3 10.97 -17.56 -2.19
C GLU A 3 11.35 -16.09 -2.43
N PRO A 4 11.33 -15.61 -3.69
CA PRO A 4 11.62 -14.22 -3.98
C PRO A 4 10.59 -13.34 -3.27
N LYS A 5 11.09 -12.54 -2.32
CA LYS A 5 10.25 -11.67 -1.50
C LYS A 5 9.64 -10.55 -2.34
N GLU A 6 8.32 -10.41 -2.24
CA GLU A 6 7.56 -9.38 -2.93
C GLU A 6 7.95 -7.97 -2.43
N ALA A 7 7.92 -6.99 -3.33
CA ALA A 7 8.08 -5.58 -2.96
C ALA A 7 6.84 -5.10 -2.18
N LEU A 8 7.02 -4.07 -1.35
CA LEU A 8 5.95 -3.44 -0.57
C LEU A 8 5.70 -2.02 -1.07
N GLY A 9 4.44 -1.69 -1.32
CA GLY A 9 3.98 -0.33 -1.60
C GLY A 9 3.06 0.17 -0.50
N MET A 10 3.21 1.44 -0.13
CA MET A 10 2.44 2.07 0.95
C MET A 10 1.97 3.46 0.54
N ILE A 11 0.72 3.80 0.88
CA ILE A 11 0.15 5.14 0.74
C ILE A 11 -0.56 5.50 2.04
N GLU A 12 -0.17 6.61 2.66
CA GLU A 12 -0.83 7.17 3.82
C GLU A 12 -1.64 8.40 3.44
N THR A 13 -2.88 8.45 3.90
CA THR A 13 -3.75 9.61 3.76
C THR A 13 -4.28 10.06 5.11
N LYS A 14 -4.63 11.34 5.19
CA LYS A 14 -5.46 11.86 6.26
C LYS A 14 -6.91 11.84 5.80
N GLY A 15 -7.66 10.90 6.36
CA GLY A 15 -9.04 10.59 5.98
C GLY A 15 -9.16 9.27 5.22
N PHE A 16 -10.24 8.55 5.50
CA PHE A 16 -10.48 7.20 4.96
C PHE A 16 -10.84 7.20 3.47
N ILE A 17 -11.49 8.26 2.97
CA ILE A 17 -11.92 8.36 1.56
C ILE A 17 -10.70 8.37 0.62
N GLY A 18 -9.68 9.17 0.93
CA GLY A 18 -8.44 9.22 0.15
C GLY A 18 -7.73 7.87 0.09
N MET A 19 -7.73 7.11 1.20
CA MET A 19 -7.15 5.76 1.27
C MET A 19 -7.91 4.76 0.40
N ILE A 20 -9.25 4.81 0.40
CA ILE A 20 -10.08 3.93 -0.43
C ILE A 20 -9.83 4.20 -1.92
N GLU A 21 -9.83 5.47 -2.33
CA GLU A 21 -9.51 5.86 -3.70
C GLU A 21 -8.10 5.41 -4.11
N ALA A 22 -7.11 5.60 -3.22
CA ALA A 22 -5.75 5.14 -3.44
C ALA A 22 -5.70 3.62 -3.68
N SER A 23 -6.39 2.85 -2.84
CA SER A 23 -6.41 1.37 -2.90
C SER A 23 -7.04 0.85 -4.20
N ASP A 24 -8.13 1.48 -4.64
CA ASP A 24 -8.79 1.16 -5.91
C ASP A 24 -7.85 1.44 -7.10
N ALA A 25 -7.24 2.62 -7.13
CA ALA A 25 -6.30 3.01 -8.18
C ALA A 25 -5.04 2.11 -8.21
N MET A 26 -4.48 1.77 -7.05
CA MET A 26 -3.34 0.84 -6.93
C MET A 26 -3.65 -0.51 -7.60
N SER A 27 -4.81 -1.08 -7.30
CA SER A 27 -5.21 -2.41 -7.78
C SER A 27 -5.54 -2.44 -9.28
N LYS A 28 -5.97 -1.31 -9.83
CA LYS A 28 -6.30 -1.17 -11.27
C LYS A 28 -5.08 -0.85 -12.12
N ALA A 29 -4.08 -0.19 -11.56
CA ALA A 29 -2.91 0.27 -12.31
C ALA A 29 -1.90 -0.84 -12.62
N ALA A 30 -1.79 -1.85 -11.74
CA ALA A 30 -0.84 -2.93 -11.93
C ALA A 30 -1.28 -4.22 -11.23
N LYS A 31 -0.63 -5.34 -11.58
CA LYS A 31 -0.85 -6.64 -10.93
C LYS A 31 -0.19 -6.65 -9.54
N VAL A 32 -0.91 -6.12 -8.56
CA VAL A 32 -0.53 -6.11 -7.14
C VAL A 32 -1.65 -6.72 -6.30
N ARG A 33 -1.30 -7.18 -5.10
CA ARG A 33 -2.25 -7.65 -4.10
C ARG A 33 -2.32 -6.64 -2.97
N LEU A 34 -3.50 -6.08 -2.72
CA LEU A 34 -3.73 -5.29 -1.51
C LEU A 34 -3.62 -6.19 -0.28
N LEU A 35 -2.83 -5.76 0.71
CA LEU A 35 -2.77 -6.44 1.99
C LEU A 35 -3.96 -6.05 2.86
N GLY A 36 -4.25 -4.75 2.91
CA GLY A 36 -5.24 -4.18 3.81
C GLY A 36 -4.86 -2.74 4.12
N TYR A 37 -5.40 -2.24 5.22
CA TYR A 37 -5.12 -0.89 5.68
C TYR A 37 -4.91 -0.86 7.20
N GLU A 38 -4.10 0.07 7.66
CA GLU A 38 -3.77 0.28 9.07
C GLU A 38 -4.21 1.68 9.52
N LYS A 39 -4.76 1.78 10.74
CA LYS A 39 -5.25 3.04 11.33
C LYS A 39 -4.43 3.35 12.58
N ILE A 40 -3.75 4.49 12.58
CA ILE A 40 -2.92 4.92 13.72
C ILE A 40 -3.56 6.01 14.59
N GLY A 41 -4.79 6.42 14.25
CA GLY A 41 -5.53 7.48 14.95
C GLY A 41 -5.41 8.85 14.28
N SER A 42 -6.08 9.86 14.84
CA SER A 42 -6.04 11.27 14.35
C SER A 42 -6.39 11.45 12.87
N GLY A 43 -7.14 10.51 12.29
CA GLY A 43 -7.51 10.51 10.87
C GLY A 43 -6.48 9.90 9.92
N TYR A 44 -5.32 9.43 10.40
CA TYR A 44 -4.29 8.81 9.55
C TYR A 44 -4.60 7.34 9.26
N VAL A 45 -4.57 7.00 7.98
CA VAL A 45 -4.83 5.66 7.48
C VAL A 45 -3.85 5.32 6.36
N THR A 46 -3.22 4.15 6.45
CA THR A 46 -2.27 3.68 5.44
C THR A 46 -2.82 2.45 4.73
N THR A 47 -2.84 2.44 3.40
CA THR A 47 -3.09 1.23 2.58
C THR A 47 -1.78 0.66 2.06
N MET A 48 -1.74 -0.66 1.86
CA MET A 48 -0.53 -1.38 1.49
C MET A 48 -0.80 -2.41 0.41
N CYS A 49 0.16 -2.58 -0.51
CA CYS A 49 0.13 -3.62 -1.53
C CYS A 49 1.47 -4.34 -1.65
N VAL A 50 1.44 -5.54 -2.21
CA VAL A 50 2.63 -6.33 -2.53
C VAL A 50 2.59 -6.89 -3.95
N GLY A 51 3.77 -7.13 -4.52
CA GLY A 51 3.95 -7.73 -5.84
C GLY A 51 5.37 -7.55 -6.37
N GLU A 52 5.56 -7.68 -7.67
CA GLU A 52 6.84 -7.36 -8.31
C GLU A 52 7.16 -5.86 -8.21
N VAL A 53 8.44 -5.50 -8.04
CA VAL A 53 8.87 -4.11 -7.80
C VAL A 53 8.35 -3.12 -8.85
N GLY A 54 8.31 -3.51 -10.12
CA GLY A 54 7.79 -2.66 -11.20
C GLY A 54 6.29 -2.41 -11.07
N ALA A 55 5.52 -3.47 -10.79
CA ALA A 55 4.08 -3.38 -10.55
C ALA A 55 3.76 -2.52 -9.32
N VAL A 56 4.51 -2.70 -8.22
CA VAL A 56 4.33 -1.93 -6.99
C VAL A 56 4.63 -0.44 -7.19
N ARG A 57 5.68 -0.08 -7.95
CA ARG A 57 5.96 1.33 -8.27
C ARG A 57 4.81 1.98 -9.04
N ALA A 58 4.36 1.32 -10.11
CA ALA A 58 3.25 1.80 -10.92
C ALA A 58 1.95 1.93 -10.11
N ALA A 59 1.65 0.95 -9.26
CA ALA A 59 0.49 0.98 -8.38
C ALA A 59 0.54 2.15 -7.40
N VAL A 60 1.68 2.36 -6.72
CA VAL A 60 1.81 3.44 -5.72
C VAL A 60 1.76 4.82 -6.37
N GLU A 61 2.39 5.02 -7.53
CA GLU A 61 2.34 6.29 -8.26
C GLU A 61 0.90 6.64 -8.69
N ALA A 62 0.16 5.67 -9.25
CA ALA A 62 -1.24 5.85 -9.62
C ALA A 62 -2.14 6.11 -8.39
N GLY A 63 -1.95 5.32 -7.33
CA GLY A 63 -2.68 5.45 -6.07
C GLY A 63 -2.49 6.81 -5.41
N ALA A 64 -1.25 7.32 -5.38
CA ALA A 64 -0.94 8.59 -4.74
C ALA A 64 -1.56 9.78 -5.51
N ALA A 65 -1.54 9.72 -6.85
CA ALA A 65 -2.18 10.71 -7.69
C ALA A 65 -3.72 10.72 -7.51
N ALA A 66 -4.33 9.56 -7.30
CA ALA A 66 -5.77 9.45 -7.03
C ALA A 66 -6.11 9.94 -5.61
N ALA A 67 -5.32 9.53 -4.61
CA ALA A 67 -5.45 9.95 -3.21
C ALA A 67 -5.42 11.48 -3.06
N GLN A 68 -4.50 12.14 -3.76
CA GLN A 68 -4.34 13.60 -3.71
C GLN A 68 -5.53 14.35 -4.30
N LYS A 69 -6.30 13.73 -5.21
CA LYS A 69 -7.53 14.32 -5.78
C LYS A 69 -8.74 14.14 -4.87
N ALA A 70 -8.83 12.97 -4.23
CA ALA A 70 -9.98 12.60 -3.39
C ALA A 70 -9.83 13.03 -1.92
N GLY A 71 -8.63 13.39 -1.46
CA GLY A 71 -8.35 13.78 -0.09
C GLY A 71 -6.93 14.31 0.14
N GLU A 72 -6.44 14.16 1.36
CA GLU A 72 -5.12 14.62 1.77
C GLU A 72 -4.11 13.46 1.75
N LEU A 73 -3.22 13.45 0.76
CA LEU A 73 -2.08 12.55 0.71
C LEU A 73 -1.03 13.01 1.73
N VAL A 74 -0.68 12.14 2.67
CA VAL A 74 0.35 12.39 3.70
C VAL A 74 1.70 11.90 3.21
N GLY A 75 1.74 10.72 2.59
CA GLY A 75 2.97 10.16 2.06
C GLY A 75 2.76 8.91 1.21
N MET A 76 3.77 8.59 0.41
CA MET A 76 3.84 7.34 -0.35
C MET A 76 5.26 6.78 -0.29
N HIS A 77 5.40 5.45 -0.32
CA HIS A 77 6.72 4.82 -0.35
C HIS A 77 6.70 3.43 -0.97
N VAL A 78 7.83 3.01 -1.52
CA VAL A 78 8.06 1.68 -2.08
C VAL A 78 9.33 1.10 -1.50
N ILE A 79 9.24 -0.11 -0.97
CA ILE A 79 10.38 -0.91 -0.51
C ILE A 79 10.54 -2.09 -1.47
N PRO A 80 11.54 -2.08 -2.38
CA PRO A 80 11.73 -3.13 -3.38
C PRO A 80 11.93 -4.53 -2.81
N ARG A 81 12.54 -4.62 -1.63
CA ARG A 81 12.83 -5.89 -0.94
C ARG A 81 12.81 -5.65 0.57
N PRO A 82 11.64 -5.76 1.22
CA PRO A 82 11.53 -5.63 2.67
C PRO A 82 12.36 -6.70 3.39
N ALA A 83 12.87 -6.40 4.58
CA ALA A 83 13.61 -7.39 5.39
C ALA A 83 12.68 -8.48 5.94
N ASP A 84 13.20 -9.68 6.22
CA ASP A 84 12.43 -10.85 6.69
C ASP A 84 11.73 -10.62 8.03
N GLU A 85 12.32 -9.80 8.88
CA GLU A 85 11.75 -9.42 10.16
C GLU A 85 10.48 -8.57 10.03
N LEU A 86 10.20 -8.00 8.86
CA LEU A 86 8.99 -7.19 8.63
C LEU A 86 7.72 -8.04 8.45
N ASP A 87 7.85 -9.33 8.11
CA ASP A 87 6.69 -10.16 7.74
C ASP A 87 5.70 -10.32 8.91
N LYS A 88 6.22 -10.34 10.15
CA LYS A 88 5.38 -10.37 11.37
C LYS A 88 4.50 -9.13 11.55
N TYR A 89 4.89 -7.99 10.97
CA TYR A 89 4.08 -6.76 11.00
C TYR A 89 3.07 -6.79 9.86
N LEU A 90 3.50 -7.15 8.65
CA LEU A 90 2.63 -7.22 7.47
C LEU A 90 1.53 -8.27 7.62
N ALA A 91 1.81 -9.40 8.28
CA ALA A 91 0.83 -10.45 8.55
C ALA A 91 -0.33 -10.00 9.44
N LYS A 92 -0.16 -8.95 10.26
CA LYS A 92 -1.24 -8.40 11.10
C LYS A 92 -2.22 -7.53 10.31
N ILE A 93 -1.76 -6.95 9.21
CA ILE A 93 -2.49 -5.98 8.39
C ILE A 93 -3.31 -6.70 7.31
N SER A 94 -2.87 -7.90 6.91
CA SER A 94 -3.55 -8.70 5.89
C SER A 94 -5.01 -8.94 6.27
N VAL A 95 -5.94 -8.46 5.44
CA VAL A 95 -7.37 -8.78 5.57
C VAL A 95 -7.48 -10.30 5.44
N LYS A 96 -7.87 -10.96 6.55
CA LYS A 96 -8.24 -12.37 6.49
C LYS A 96 -9.58 -12.44 5.78
N ALA A 97 -9.61 -13.12 4.64
CA ALA A 97 -10.85 -13.55 3.99
C ALA A 97 -11.64 -14.47 4.94
#